data_AF-A0A1H4REL3-F1
#
_entry.id   AF-A0A1H4REL3-F1
#
_cell.length_a   1.000
_cell.length_b   1.000
_cell.length_c   1.000
_cell.angle_alpha   90.00
_cell.angle_beta   90.00
_cell.angle_gamma   90.00
#
_symmetry.space_group_name_H-M   'P 1'
#
loop_
_entity.id
_entity.type
_entity.pdbx_description
1 polymer ?
#
loop_
_entity_poly.entity_id
_entity_poly.type
_entity_poly.pdbx_seq_one_letter_code
_entity_poly.pdbx_strand_id
1 'polypeptide(L)'
;MCLGLKVAAHHHFRELVLLRRVRDRIDTEYAQPLDVEALACIAGLPVAVFVRRFQDAYGLSPHDYRRAAEAIRNREAPAARSKVA
;
A
#
# COMPACT_ATOMS: atom_id res chain seq x y z
N MET A 1 8.87 35.07 1.77
CA MET A 1 8.47 34.28 2.96
C MET A 1 8.57 32.80 2.61
N CYS A 2 9.70 32.14 2.93
CA CYS A 2 10.01 30.78 2.44
C CYS A 2 9.57 29.64 3.38
N LEU A 3 8.71 29.93 4.37
CA LEU A 3 8.25 28.95 5.36
C LEU A 3 7.22 27.95 4.80
N GLY A 4 6.47 28.31 3.75
CA GLY A 4 5.45 27.44 3.16
C GLY A 4 6.01 26.21 2.45
N LEU A 5 7.14 26.34 1.74
CA LEU A 5 7.72 25.23 0.98
C LEU A 5 8.28 24.13 1.89
N LYS A 6 8.92 24.52 3.01
CA LYS A 6 9.45 23.55 3.99
C LYS A 6 8.33 22.78 4.68
N VAL A 7 7.24 23.44 5.06
CA VAL A 7 6.10 22.77 5.71
C VAL A 7 5.44 21.78 4.74
N ALA A 8 5.17 22.19 3.51
CA ALA A 8 4.61 21.30 2.48
C ALA A 8 5.51 20.08 2.19
N ALA A 9 6.82 20.27 2.10
CA ALA A 9 7.77 19.17 1.92
C ALA A 9 7.78 18.18 3.10
N HIS A 10 7.69 18.66 4.35
CA HIS A 10 7.59 17.77 5.53
C HIS A 10 6.27 16.99 5.56
N HIS A 11 5.15 17.60 5.17
CA HIS A 11 3.88 16.90 5.05
C HIS A 11 3.92 15.82 3.97
N HIS A 12 4.49 16.15 2.80
CA HIS A 12 4.65 15.19 1.71
C HIS A 12 5.57 14.03 2.09
N PHE A 13 6.70 14.31 2.76
CA PHE A 13 7.59 13.25 3.22
C PHE A 13 6.93 12.32 4.24
N ARG A 14 6.15 12.87 5.18
CA ARG A 14 5.37 12.06 6.13
C ARG A 14 4.33 11.20 5.43
N GLU A 15 3.63 11.74 4.43
CA GLU A 15 2.66 11.00 3.61
C GLU A 15 3.34 9.82 2.89
N LEU A 16 4.49 10.04 2.25
CA LEU A 16 5.24 8.98 1.57
C LEU A 16 5.72 7.88 2.54
N VAL A 17 6.15 8.24 3.76
CA VAL A 17 6.53 7.25 4.78
C VAL A 17 5.34 6.39 5.19
N LEU A 18 4.15 6.98 5.33
CA LEU A 18 2.93 6.25 5.65
C LEU A 18 2.49 5.34 4.50
N LEU A 19 2.50 5.83 3.26
CA LEU A 19 2.20 5.05 2.07
C LEU A 19 3.16 3.86 1.90
N ARG A 20 4.43 4.04 2.24
CA ARG A 20 5.41 2.94 2.22
C ARG A 20 5.09 1.86 3.26
N ARG A 21 4.71 2.24 4.48
CA ARG A 21 4.29 1.27 5.52
C ARG A 21 3.06 0.47 5.09
N VAL A 22 2.11 1.14 4.45
CA VAL A 22 0.92 0.49 3.87
C VAL A 22 1.33 -0.52 2.81
N ARG A 23 2.24 -0.16 1.89
CA ARG A 23 2.78 -1.08 0.89
C ARG A 23 3.45 -2.30 1.52
N ASP A 24 4.33 -2.08 2.50
CA ASP A 24 5.03 -3.17 3.18
C ASP A 24 4.04 -4.12 3.90
N ARG A 25 2.90 -3.61 4.36
CA ARG A 25 1.80 -4.41 4.91
C ARG A 25 1.10 -5.24 3.83
N ILE A 26 0.79 -4.65 2.67
CA ILE A 26 0.19 -5.36 1.53
C ILE A 26 1.13 -6.46 1.04
N ASP A 27 2.43 -6.21 0.98
CA ASP A 27 3.45 -7.19 0.59
C ASP A 27 3.55 -8.34 1.60
N THR A 28 3.37 -8.08 2.89
CA THR A 28 3.38 -9.11 3.94
C THR A 28 2.09 -9.94 3.94
N GLU A 29 0.94 -9.29 3.78
CA GLU A 29 -0.38 -9.90 3.88
C GLU A 29 -1.01 -10.23 2.51
N TYR A 30 -0.19 -10.32 1.45
CA TYR A 30 -0.64 -10.52 0.07
C TYR A 30 -1.59 -11.74 -0.10
N ALA A 31 -1.49 -12.72 0.80
CA ALA A 31 -2.26 -13.95 0.81
C ALA A 31 -3.63 -13.84 1.53
N GLN A 32 -3.95 -12.71 2.16
CA GLN A 32 -5.21 -12.45 2.86
C GLN A 32 -6.13 -11.51 2.04
N PRO A 33 -7.46 -11.54 2.28
CA PRO A 33 -8.36 -10.56 1.67
C PRO A 33 -7.95 -9.14 2.06
N LEU A 34 -7.83 -8.26 1.06
CA LEU A 34 -7.39 -6.89 1.24
C LEU A 34 -8.47 -6.07 1.95
N ASP A 35 -8.15 -5.53 3.13
CA ASP A 35 -8.98 -4.56 3.82
C ASP A 35 -8.46 -3.14 3.52
N VAL A 36 -9.09 -2.47 2.55
CA VAL A 36 -8.72 -1.12 2.12
C VAL A 36 -9.00 -0.09 3.23
N GLU A 37 -9.98 -0.33 4.10
CA GLU A 37 -10.30 0.56 5.23
C GLU A 37 -9.21 0.49 6.29
N ALA A 38 -8.73 -0.71 6.61
CA ALA A 38 -7.61 -0.90 7.53
C ALA A 38 -6.33 -0.21 7.01
N LEU A 39 -6.06 -0.27 5.71
CA LEU A 39 -4.90 0.38 5.09
C LEU A 39 -5.03 1.92 5.11
N ALA A 40 -6.22 2.43 4.83
CA ALA A 40 -6.51 3.86 4.92
C ALA A 40 -6.35 4.38 6.36
N CYS A 41 -6.78 3.59 7.35
CA CYS A 41 -6.60 3.89 8.77
C CYS A 41 -5.11 3.96 9.17
N ILE A 42 -4.27 3.04 8.67
CA ILE A 42 -2.81 3.09 8.88
C ILE A 42 -2.20 4.38 8.30
N ALA A 43 -2.70 4.85 7.15
CA ALA A 43 -2.27 6.10 6.55
C ALA A 43 -2.88 7.34 7.24
N GLY A 44 -3.86 7.17 8.14
CA GLY A 44 -4.60 8.27 8.75
C GLY A 44 -5.42 9.08 7.75
N LEU A 45 -5.79 8.47 6.61
CA LEU A 45 -6.49 9.12 5.51
C LEU A 45 -7.89 8.50 5.34
N PRO A 46 -8.89 9.29 4.92
CA PRO A 46 -10.14 8.74 4.40
C PRO A 46 -9.86 7.83 3.21
N VAL A 47 -10.61 6.73 3.08
CA VAL A 47 -10.43 5.70 2.04
C VAL A 47 -10.35 6.29 0.63
N ALA A 48 -11.25 7.22 0.29
CA ALA A 48 -11.28 7.86 -1.03
C ALA A 48 -9.98 8.64 -1.32
N VAL A 49 -9.45 9.36 -0.33
CA VAL A 49 -8.20 10.11 -0.45
C VAL A 49 -7.02 9.15 -0.51
N PHE A 50 -7.02 8.11 0.33
CA PHE A 50 -5.98 7.09 0.34
C PHE A 50 -5.83 6.40 -1.02
N VAL A 51 -6.93 5.91 -1.62
CA VAL A 51 -6.88 5.23 -2.92
C VAL A 51 -6.28 6.14 -3.99
N ARG A 52 -6.70 7.42 -4.01
CA ARG A 52 -6.15 8.39 -4.97
C ARG A 52 -4.66 8.63 -4.75
N ARG A 53 -4.24 8.88 -3.51
CA ARG A 53 -2.83 9.13 -3.16
C ARG A 53 -1.95 7.92 -3.42
N PHE A 54 -2.45 6.73 -3.15
CA PHE A 54 -1.75 5.48 -3.43
C PHE A 54 -1.54 5.29 -4.94
N GLN A 55 -2.57 5.55 -5.73
CA GLN A 55 -2.47 5.52 -7.19
C GLN A 55 -1.51 6.58 -7.73
N ASP A 56 -1.54 7.80 -7.20
CA ASP A 56 -0.61 8.87 -7.60
C ASP A 56 0.86 8.51 -7.26
N ALA A 57 1.10 7.78 -6.17
CA ALA A 57 2.45 7.38 -5.73
C ALA A 57 2.98 6.11 -6.41
N TYR A 58 2.13 5.12 -6.68
CA TYR A 58 2.54 3.78 -7.17
C TYR A 58 2.02 3.44 -8.58
N GLY A 59 1.20 4.30 -9.17
CA GLY A 59 0.63 4.13 -10.51
C GLY A 59 -0.52 3.12 -10.59
N LEU A 60 -0.78 2.35 -9.53
CA LEU A 60 -1.80 1.31 -9.47
C LEU A 60 -2.75 1.55 -8.29
N SER A 61 -4.00 1.11 -8.41
CA SER A 61 -4.91 1.08 -7.26
C SER A 61 -4.42 0.05 -6.23
N PRO A 62 -4.79 0.16 -4.94
CA PRO A 62 -4.41 -0.84 -3.92
C PRO A 62 -4.82 -2.28 -4.28
N HIS A 63 -5.98 -2.46 -4.91
CA HIS A 63 -6.45 -3.77 -5.36
C HIS A 63 -5.62 -4.33 -6.53
N ASP A 64 -5.28 -3.49 -7.51
CA ASP A 64 -4.46 -3.89 -8.67
C ASP A 64 -3.02 -4.15 -8.25
N TYR A 65 -2.50 -3.35 -7.32
CA TYR A 65 -1.17 -3.55 -6.74
C TYR A 65 -1.07 -4.90 -6.03
N ARG A 66 -2.08 -5.29 -5.22
CA ARG A 66 -2.13 -6.63 -4.61
C ARG A 66 -2.19 -7.74 -5.66
N ARG A 67 -3.04 -7.59 -6.70
CA ARG A 67 -3.14 -8.57 -7.80
C ARG A 67 -1.80 -8.78 -8.49
N ALA A 68 -1.05 -7.70 -8.73
CA ALA A 68 0.28 -7.76 -9.33
C ALA A 68 1.28 -8.46 -8.39
N ALA A 69 1.29 -8.12 -7.10
CA ALA A 69 2.14 -8.77 -6.09
C ALA A 69 1.83 -10.26 -5.95
N GLU A 70 0.55 -10.64 -5.94
CA GLU A 70 0.09 -12.03 -5.93
C GLU A 70 0.60 -12.79 -7.16
N ALA A 71 0.46 -12.22 -8.36
CA ALA A 71 0.89 -12.85 -9.60
C ALA A 71 2.42 -13.05 -9.65
N ILE A 72 3.20 -12.08 -9.17
CA ILE A 72 4.67 -12.18 -9.08
C ILE A 72 5.06 -13.30 -8.10
N ARG A 73 4.48 -13.31 -6.89
CA ARG A 73 4.84 -14.30 -5.86
C ARG A 73 4.35 -15.70 -6.17
N ASN A 74 3.20 -15.86 -6.82
CA ASN A 74 2.71 -17.18 -7.24
C ASN A 74 3.54 -17.77 -8.39
N ARG A 75 4.22 -16.93 -9.19
CA ARG A 75 5.21 -17.39 -10.19
C ARG A 75 6.53 -17.82 -9.55
N GLU A 76 6.93 -17.18 -8.45
CA GLU A 76 8.16 -17.51 -7.72
C GLU A 76 8.01 -18.71 -6.76
N ALA A 77 6.77 -19.08 -6.39
CA ALA A 77 6.49 -20.14 -5.42
C ALA A 77 5.70 -21.32 -6.03
N PRO A 78 6.35 -22.36 -6.60
CA PRO A 78 5.67 -23.61 -6.92
C PRO A 78 5.65 -24.64 -5.78
N ALA A 79 5.94 -24.29 -4.51
CA ALA A 79 6.15 -25.31 -3.48
C ALA A 79 5.87 -24.87 -2.03
N ALA A 80 4.62 -24.53 -1.67
CA ALA A 80 4.18 -24.62 -0.26
C ALA A 80 2.67 -24.42 -0.14
N ARG A 81 1.85 -25.36 -0.61
CA ARG A 81 0.46 -25.50 -0.14
C ARG A 81 -0.09 -26.90 -0.41
N SER A 82 0.61 -27.89 0.14
CA SER A 82 -0.08 -29.04 0.73
C SER A 82 0.00 -28.87 2.24
N LYS A 83 -1.09 -28.33 2.82
CA LYS A 83 -1.51 -28.63 4.19
C LYS A 83 -2.94 -28.13 4.39
N VAL A 84 -3.88 -28.93 3.92
CA VAL A 84 -5.15 -29.15 4.62
C VAL A 84 -5.31 -30.66 4.65
N ALA A 85 -4.94 -31.24 5.79
CA ALA A 85 -5.33 -32.56 6.24
C ALA A 85 -6.36 -32.37 7.35
#